data_AF-A0A1H3R115-F1
#
_entry.id   AF-A0A1H3R115-F1
#
_cell.length_a   1.000
_cell.length_b   1.000
_cell.length_c   1.000
_cell.angle_alpha   90.00
_cell.angle_beta   90.00
_cell.angle_gamma   90.00
#
_symmetry.space_group_name_H-M   'P 1'
#
loop_
_entity.id
_entity.type
_entity.pdbx_description
1 polymer ?
#
loop_
_entity_poly.entity_id
_entity_poly.type
_entity_poly.pdbx_seq_one_letter_code
_entity_poly.pdbx_strand_id
1 'polypeptide(L)'
;MTAREQLVWAARYAALSDHSVDAVRLANQAVRTLRTYNVDNERFLGPEYEAARSGPGLTFDEFRLWYPVALKIARRHSPGAEEVDAAACQRAYDSYRQSASDFY
;
A
#
# COMPACT_ATOMS: atom_id res chain seq x y z
N MET A 1 -7.54 -17.51 -5.79
CA MET A 1 -6.18 -17.21 -5.31
C MET A 1 -5.38 -16.66 -6.48
N THR A 2 -4.57 -15.62 -6.28
CA THR A 2 -3.63 -15.14 -7.32
C THR A 2 -2.55 -16.18 -7.60
N ALA A 3 -1.82 -16.06 -8.72
CA ALA A 3 -0.70 -16.97 -9.02
C ALA A 3 0.38 -16.95 -7.91
N ARG A 4 0.60 -15.78 -7.30
CA ARG A 4 1.52 -15.62 -6.16
C ARG A 4 0.97 -16.26 -4.89
N GLU A 5 -0.32 -16.09 -4.59
CA GLU A 5 -0.97 -16.78 -3.47
C GLU A 5 -0.89 -18.30 -3.63
N GLN A 6 -1.05 -18.83 -4.84
CA GLN A 6 -0.90 -20.26 -5.15
C GLN A 6 0.54 -20.74 -4.91
N LEU A 7 1.55 -19.98 -5.35
CA LEU A 7 2.96 -20.30 -5.10
C LEU A 7 3.30 -20.29 -3.61
N VAL A 8 2.87 -19.27 -2.88
CA VAL A 8 3.10 -19.17 -1.42
C VAL A 8 2.41 -20.30 -0.67
N TRP A 9 1.17 -20.62 -1.05
CA TRP A 9 0.44 -21.73 -0.46
C TRP A 9 1.12 -23.07 -0.74
N ALA A 10 1.48 -23.35 -2.00
CA ALA A 10 2.12 -24.59 -2.40
C ALA A 10 3.50 -24.76 -1.73
N ALA A 11 4.31 -23.71 -1.68
CA ALA A 11 5.60 -23.73 -0.99
C ALA A 11 5.44 -24.01 0.51
N ARG A 12 4.46 -23.37 1.15
CA ARG A 12 4.22 -23.56 2.60
C ARG A 12 3.66 -24.93 2.92
N TYR A 13 2.77 -25.45 2.07
CA TYR A 13 2.21 -26.79 2.21
C TYR A 13 3.28 -27.88 1.99
N ALA A 14 4.08 -27.75 0.93
CA ALA A 14 5.17 -28.67 0.62
C ALA A 14 6.25 -28.72 1.72
N ALA A 15 6.54 -27.58 2.36
CA ALA A 15 7.47 -27.52 3.49
C ALA A 15 6.97 -28.23 4.76
N LEU A 16 5.70 -28.61 4.82
CA LEU A 16 5.05 -29.22 5.98
C LEU A 16 4.41 -30.57 5.62
N SER A 17 4.88 -31.21 4.55
CA SER A 17 4.30 -32.46 4.02
C SER A 17 4.22 -33.60 5.05
N ASP A 18 5.10 -33.59 6.06
CA ASP A 18 5.14 -34.60 7.12
C ASP A 18 4.08 -34.40 8.21
N HIS A 19 3.39 -33.24 8.20
CA HIS A 19 2.34 -32.87 9.17
C HIS A 19 1.10 -32.36 8.43
N SER A 20 0.43 -33.26 7.70
CA SER A 20 -0.66 -32.96 6.76
C SER A 20 -1.80 -32.12 7.35
N VAL A 21 -2.15 -32.31 8.62
CA VAL A 21 -3.23 -31.57 9.30
C VAL A 21 -2.85 -30.11 9.55
N ASP A 22 -1.61 -29.85 9.96
CA ASP A 22 -1.13 -28.49 10.20
C ASP A 22 -0.69 -27.77 8.92
N ALA A 23 -0.25 -28.53 7.90
CA ALA A 23 0.21 -27.99 6.62
C ALA A 23 -0.86 -27.13 5.94
N VAL A 24 -2.10 -27.60 5.87
CA VAL A 24 -3.22 -26.87 5.26
C VAL A 24 -3.51 -25.59 6.05
N ARG A 25 -3.58 -25.68 7.39
CA ARG A 25 -3.87 -24.54 8.27
C ARG A 25 -2.80 -23.46 8.14
N LEU A 26 -1.53 -23.85 8.16
CA LEU A 26 -0.40 -22.93 8.09
C LEU A 26 -0.20 -22.35 6.68
N ALA A 27 -0.47 -23.11 5.62
CA ALA A 27 -0.49 -22.59 4.25
C ALA A 27 -1.61 -21.55 4.05
N ASN A 28 -2.81 -21.82 4.58
CA ASN A 28 -3.91 -20.86 4.57
C ASN A 28 -3.58 -19.61 5.40
N GLN A 29 -2.92 -19.76 6.54
CA GLN A 29 -2.45 -18.63 7.35
C GLN A 29 -1.41 -17.80 6.59
N ALA A 30 -0.46 -18.42 5.89
CA ALA A 30 0.53 -17.71 5.08
C ALA A 30 -0.11 -16.88 3.96
N VAL A 31 -1.14 -17.41 3.29
CA VAL A 31 -1.92 -16.65 2.29
C VAL A 31 -2.68 -15.49 2.93
N ARG A 32 -3.28 -15.69 4.12
CA ARG A 32 -3.94 -14.59 4.84
C ARG A 32 -2.94 -13.50 5.22
N THR A 33 -1.77 -13.88 5.72
CA THR A 33 -0.68 -12.95 6.03
C THR A 33 -0.22 -12.20 4.78
N LEU A 34 -0.06 -12.89 3.64
CA LEU A 34 0.27 -12.25 2.36
C LEU A 34 -0.78 -11.20 1.96
N ARG A 35 -2.07 -11.51 2.14
CA ARG A 35 -3.17 -10.58 1.88
C ARG A 35 -3.17 -9.40 2.85
N THR A 36 -2.89 -9.62 4.14
CA THR A 36 -2.78 -8.55 5.13
C THR A 36 -1.64 -7.58 4.80
N TYR A 37 -0.52 -8.08 4.30
CA TYR A 37 0.58 -7.23 3.85
C TYR A 37 0.35 -6.54 2.51
N ASN A 38 -0.76 -6.87 1.82
CA ASN A 38 -1.23 -6.16 0.63
C ASN A 38 -0.15 -6.01 -0.46
N VAL A 39 0.79 -6.95 -0.55
CA VAL A 39 1.97 -6.86 -1.43
C VAL A 39 1.58 -6.85 -2.92
N ASP A 40 0.43 -7.41 -3.26
CA ASP A 40 -0.15 -7.39 -4.62
C ASP A 40 -1.03 -6.16 -4.88
N ASN A 41 -1.34 -5.37 -3.85
CA ASN A 41 -2.15 -4.17 -4.01
C ASN A 41 -1.23 -2.99 -4.35
N GLU A 42 -0.60 -3.09 -5.52
CA GLU A 42 -0.04 -1.97 -6.27
C GLU A 42 -1.15 -1.04 -6.79
N ARG A 43 -2.31 -0.95 -6.12
CA ARG A 43 -3.13 0.25 -6.25
C ARG A 43 -2.32 1.33 -5.57
N PHE A 44 -1.55 2.06 -6.36
CA PHE A 44 -0.97 3.33 -5.97
C PHE A 44 -2.08 4.19 -5.35
N LEU A 45 -2.16 4.20 -4.02
CA LEU A 45 -3.14 5.00 -3.27
C LEU A 45 -2.72 6.47 -3.19
N GLY A 46 -1.54 6.79 -3.76
CA GLY A 46 -0.94 8.10 -3.71
C GLY A 46 -0.11 8.33 -2.45
N PRO A 47 0.90 9.21 -2.52
CA PRO A 47 1.73 9.55 -1.36
C PRO A 47 0.89 10.12 -0.19
N GLU A 48 -0.25 10.76 -0.48
CA GLU A 48 -1.21 11.25 0.52
C GLU A 48 -1.68 10.18 1.50
N TYR A 49 -1.90 8.95 1.02
CA TYR A 49 -2.40 7.86 1.86
C TYR A 49 -1.28 7.29 2.76
N GLU A 50 -0.07 7.17 2.23
CA GLU A 50 1.09 6.74 3.01
C GLU A 50 1.47 7.75 4.09
N ALA A 51 1.37 9.05 3.79
CA ALA A 51 1.59 10.12 4.76
C ALA A 51 0.54 10.09 5.88
N ALA A 52 -0.74 9.93 5.54
CA ALA A 52 -1.81 9.83 6.53
C ALA A 52 -1.61 8.63 7.48
N ARG A 53 -1.12 7.50 6.96
CA ARG A 53 -0.84 6.29 7.74
C ARG A 53 0.42 6.38 8.61
N SER A 54 1.47 7.05 8.15
CA SER A 54 2.79 7.04 8.79
C SER A 54 3.00 8.17 9.79
N GLY A 55 2.26 9.27 9.66
CA GLY A 55 2.40 10.45 10.52
C GLY A 55 1.37 11.52 10.18
N PRO A 56 0.15 11.46 10.75
CA PRO A 56 -0.82 12.53 10.58
C PRO A 56 -0.35 13.81 11.30
N GLY A 57 -0.63 14.99 10.72
CA GLY A 57 -0.30 16.29 11.32
C GLY A 57 0.28 17.34 10.37
N LEU A 58 0.43 17.05 9.08
CA LEU A 58 0.90 18.03 8.10
C LEU A 58 -0.14 19.14 7.93
N THR A 59 0.31 20.39 8.03
CA THR A 59 -0.46 21.54 7.59
C THR A 59 -0.52 21.60 6.06
N PHE A 60 -1.45 22.38 5.51
CA PHE A 60 -1.59 22.52 4.06
C PHE A 60 -0.31 23.07 3.40
N ASP A 61 0.36 24.03 4.03
CA ASP A 61 1.58 24.63 3.48
C ASP A 61 2.74 23.63 3.44
N GLU A 62 2.89 22.81 4.48
CA GLU A 62 3.88 21.73 4.52
C GLU A 62 3.55 20.65 3.47
N PHE A 63 2.28 20.27 3.38
CA PHE A 63 1.82 19.29 2.40
C PHE A 63 2.06 19.76 0.96
N ARG A 64 1.77 21.04 0.66
CA ARG A 64 1.95 21.63 -0.68
C ARG A 64 3.42 21.63 -1.13
N LEU A 65 4.37 21.80 -0.21
CA LEU A 65 5.81 21.76 -0.52
C LEU A 65 6.31 20.32 -0.71
N TRP A 66 5.79 19.40 0.08
CA TRP A 66 6.22 17.99 0.08
C TRP A 66 5.60 17.17 -1.06
N TYR A 67 4.31 17.36 -1.35
CA TYR A 67 3.51 16.50 -2.22
C TYR A 67 4.06 16.37 -3.65
N PRO A 68 4.52 17.43 -4.34
CA PRO A 68 5.10 17.29 -5.68
C PRO A 68 6.36 16.43 -5.70
N VAL A 69 7.21 16.55 -4.68
CA VAL A 69 8.44 15.76 -4.54
C VAL A 69 8.09 14.30 -4.25
N ALA A 70 7.18 14.07 -3.31
CA ALA A 70 6.70 12.74 -2.97
C ALA A 70 6.07 12.04 -4.18
N LEU A 71 5.22 12.75 -4.94
CA LEU A 71 4.59 12.24 -6.15
C LEU A 71 5.63 11.88 -7.23
N LYS A 72 6.66 12.71 -7.40
CA LYS A 72 7.76 12.45 -8.34
C LYS A 72 8.58 11.21 -7.96
N ILE A 73 8.85 11.02 -6.66
CA ILE A 73 9.54 9.83 -6.15
C ILE A 73 8.66 8.59 -6.37
N ALA A 74 7.38 8.69 -6.03
CA ALA A 74 6.45 7.58 -6.10
C ALA A 74 6.13 7.17 -7.56
N ARG A 75 6.20 8.12 -8.51
CA ARG A 75 6.05 7.89 -9.96
C ARG A 75 7.37 7.72 -10.72
N ARG A 76 8.49 7.42 -10.04
CA ARG A 76 9.82 7.31 -10.67
C ARG A 76 9.88 6.41 -11.91
N HIS A 77 9.02 5.40 -11.99
CA HIS A 77 8.96 4.45 -13.11
C HIS A 77 7.79 4.71 -14.10
N SER A 78 7.02 5.78 -13.91
CA SER A 78 5.89 6.16 -14.76
C SER A 78 6.24 7.41 -15.58
N PRO A 79 6.53 7.27 -16.89
CA PRO A 79 6.78 8.43 -17.75
C PRO A 79 5.48 9.22 -17.93
N GLY A 80 5.48 10.49 -17.52
CA GLY A 80 4.31 11.38 -17.60
C GLY A 80 3.91 12.03 -16.28
N ALA A 81 4.88 12.45 -15.46
CA ALA A 81 4.58 13.24 -14.27
C ALA A 81 3.99 14.60 -14.70
N GLU A 82 2.66 14.64 -14.75
CA GLU A 82 1.87 15.86 -14.94
C GLU A 82 2.28 16.89 -13.90
N GLU A 83 2.40 18.15 -14.32
CA GLU A 83 2.78 19.25 -13.45
C GLU A 83 1.71 19.39 -12.35
N VAL A 84 2.13 19.33 -11.08
CA VAL A 84 1.20 19.42 -9.95
C VAL A 84 0.77 20.87 -9.79
N ASP A 85 -0.45 21.18 -10.24
CA ASP A 85 -1.05 22.49 -10.05
C ASP A 85 -1.57 22.70 -8.62
N ALA A 86 -1.89 23.94 -8.27
CA ALA A 86 -2.40 24.28 -6.94
C ALA A 86 -3.72 23.55 -6.61
N ALA A 87 -4.55 23.29 -7.62
CA ALA A 87 -5.80 22.54 -7.46
C ALA A 87 -5.57 21.05 -7.17
N ALA A 88 -4.55 20.43 -7.76
CA ALA A 88 -4.13 19.06 -7.49
C ALA A 88 -3.58 18.92 -6.07
N CYS A 89 -2.77 19.87 -5.60
CA CYS A 89 -2.32 19.91 -4.21
C CYS A 89 -3.51 19.99 -3.22
N GLN A 90 -4.51 20.82 -3.51
CA GLN A 90 -5.70 20.93 -2.67
C GLN A 90 -6.48 19.61 -2.59
N ARG A 91 -6.77 19.00 -3.75
CA ARG A 91 -7.49 17.71 -3.80
C ARG A 91 -6.73 16.60 -3.07
N ALA A 92 -5.41 16.54 -3.23
CA ALA A 92 -4.58 15.56 -2.56
C ALA A 92 -4.54 15.78 -1.03
N TYR A 93 -4.55 17.04 -0.58
CA TYR A 93 -4.63 17.36 0.84
C TYR A 93 -5.99 17.00 1.45
N ASP A 94 -7.08 17.20 0.72
CA ASP A 94 -8.42 16.79 1.18
C ASP A 94 -8.49 15.26 1.34
N SER A 95 -7.92 14.50 0.39
CA SER A 95 -7.77 13.04 0.51
C SER A 95 -6.88 12.62 1.68
N TYR A 96 -5.76 13.33 1.92
CA TYR A 96 -4.90 13.12 3.08
C TYR A 96 -5.66 13.30 4.39
N ARG A 97 -6.46 14.37 4.51
CA ARG A 97 -7.26 14.64 5.71
C ARG A 97 -8.33 13.60 5.97
N GLN A 98 -9.05 13.18 4.93
CA GLN A 98 -10.04 12.11 5.02
C GLN A 98 -9.39 10.79 5.45
N SER A 99 -8.27 10.44 4.82
CA SER A 99 -7.53 9.22 5.15
C SER A 99 -6.98 9.27 6.57
N ALA A 100 -6.51 10.42 7.04
CA ALA A 100 -6.01 10.59 8.40
C ALA A 100 -7.11 10.47 9.47
N SER A 101 -8.36 10.83 9.14
CA SER A 101 -9.50 10.64 10.05
C SER A 101 -10.01 9.19 10.11
N ASP A 102 -9.82 8.39 9.07
CA ASP A 102 -10.27 6.99 9.04
C ASP A 102 -9.47 6.05 9.97
N PHE A 103 -8.30 6.49 10.44
CA PHE A 103 -7.44 5.70 11.33
C PHE A 103 -7.58 6.04 12.82
N TYR A 104 -8.43 7.02 13.19
CA TYR A 104 -8.71 7.45 14.57
C TYR A 104 -10.14 7.13 14.99
#